data_AF-A0A1F8P4A3-F1
#
_entry.id   AF-A0A1F8P4A3-F1
#
_cell.length_a   1.000
_cell.length_b   1.000
_cell.length_c   1.000
_cell.angle_alpha   90.00
_cell.angle_beta   90.00
_cell.angle_gamma   90.00
#
_symmetry.space_group_name_H-M   'P 1'
#
loop_
_entity.id
_entity.type
_entity.pdbx_description
1 polymer ?
#
loop_
_entity_poly.entity_id
_entity_poly.type
_entity_poly.pdbx_seq_one_letter_code
_entity_poly.pdbx_strand_id
1 'polypeptide(L)'
;MGGSFTSGSDYQTGVAIFDLTSKTAQVLHAYTPLGGSTVEHYLSWSPDGNWLAFVTYAERPELGRQPALYVTQVDGQEEYYLGVGFDPVWSPDGKRLVYNEAKETPSSIWDHVVNSVSVGNWEDLTVMPIDAEIKNWIEG
;
A
#
# COMPACT_ATOMS: atom_id res chain seq x y z
N MET A 1 -11.76 -32.12 -26.41
CA MET A 1 -12.49 -30.85 -26.20
C MET A 1 -12.00 -30.28 -24.87
N GLY A 2 -11.06 -29.35 -24.90
CA GLY A 2 -10.54 -28.70 -23.70
C GLY A 2 -11.48 -27.57 -23.32
N GLY A 3 -12.17 -27.69 -22.20
CA GLY A 3 -13.00 -26.63 -21.66
C GLY A 3 -12.12 -25.48 -21.19
N SER A 4 -12.30 -24.32 -21.80
CA SER A 4 -11.78 -23.05 -21.29
C SER A 4 -12.45 -22.79 -19.95
N PHE A 5 -11.68 -22.67 -18.87
CA PHE A 5 -12.18 -22.09 -17.63
C PHE A 5 -12.47 -20.62 -17.91
N THR A 6 -13.76 -20.28 -17.95
CA THR A 6 -14.21 -18.90 -18.02
C THR A 6 -13.67 -18.16 -16.79
N SER A 7 -12.85 -17.14 -17.03
CA SER A 7 -12.37 -16.18 -16.04
C SER A 7 -13.54 -15.32 -15.56
N GLY A 8 -14.35 -15.87 -14.66
CA GLY A 8 -15.23 -15.08 -13.80
C GLY A 8 -14.43 -14.66 -12.57
N SER A 9 -13.98 -13.42 -12.52
CA SER A 9 -13.34 -12.80 -11.36
C SER A 9 -14.41 -12.47 -10.31
N ASP A 10 -15.04 -13.48 -9.71
CA ASP A 10 -16.12 -13.30 -8.72
C ASP A 10 -15.61 -13.12 -7.29
N TYR A 11 -14.30 -12.99 -7.09
CA TYR A 11 -13.73 -12.73 -5.77
C TYR A 11 -13.31 -11.26 -5.65
N GLN A 12 -13.66 -10.67 -4.52
CA GLN A 12 -13.13 -9.36 -4.10
C GLN A 12 -11.90 -9.58 -3.23
N THR A 13 -10.94 -8.67 -3.37
CA THR A 13 -9.78 -8.56 -2.48
C THR A 13 -9.92 -7.26 -1.69
N GLY A 14 -9.42 -7.21 -0.46
CA GLY A 14 -9.57 -6.01 0.35
C GLY A 14 -8.74 -6.00 1.61
N VAL A 15 -8.74 -4.85 2.25
CA VAL A 15 -8.11 -4.58 3.55
C VAL A 15 -9.22 -4.35 4.56
N ALA A 16 -9.14 -5.05 5.68
CA ALA A 16 -10.11 -4.96 6.76
C ALA A 16 -9.42 -4.97 8.13
N ILE A 17 -10.02 -4.27 9.09
CA ILE A 17 -9.62 -4.32 10.49
C ILE A 17 -10.59 -5.22 11.23
N PHE A 18 -10.03 -6.15 12.01
CA PHE A 18 -10.78 -7.03 12.90
C PHE A 18 -10.58 -6.57 14.34
N ASP A 19 -11.66 -6.16 14.98
CA ASP A 19 -11.68 -5.98 16.42
C ASP A 19 -11.96 -7.33 17.07
N LEU A 20 -10.95 -7.87 17.74
CA LEU A 20 -11.03 -9.19 18.38
C LEU A 20 -11.86 -9.18 19.67
N THR A 21 -12.01 -8.01 20.30
CA THR A 21 -12.79 -7.85 21.54
C THR A 21 -14.28 -7.83 21.22
N SER A 22 -14.68 -6.96 20.29
CA SER A 22 -16.08 -6.82 19.86
C SER A 22 -16.48 -7.87 18.80
N LYS A 23 -15.51 -8.59 18.23
CA LYS A 23 -15.68 -9.60 17.17
C LYS A 23 -16.33 -9.01 15.91
N THR A 24 -16.01 -7.76 15.62
CA THR A 24 -16.48 -7.08 14.41
C THR A 24 -15.36 -6.96 13.39
N ALA A 25 -15.74 -6.86 12.13
CA ALA A 25 -14.84 -6.55 11.04
C ALA A 25 -15.32 -5.28 10.35
N GLN A 26 -14.40 -4.36 10.11
CA GLN A 26 -14.61 -3.19 9.26
C GLN A 26 -13.79 -3.36 8.00
N VAL A 27 -14.45 -3.36 6.84
CA VAL A 27 -13.76 -3.28 5.55
C VAL A 27 -13.36 -1.82 5.34
N LEU A 28 -12.06 -1.59 5.12
CA LEU A 28 -11.54 -0.26 4.78
C LEU A 28 -11.46 -0.07 3.27
N HIS A 29 -11.03 -1.10 2.56
CA HIS A 29 -10.84 -1.06 1.12
C HIS A 29 -11.23 -2.40 0.50
N ALA A 30 -11.94 -2.40 -0.63
CA ALA A 30 -12.28 -3.61 -1.36
C ALA A 30 -12.36 -3.35 -2.86
N TYR A 31 -11.80 -4.25 -3.66
CA TYR A 31 -11.79 -4.15 -5.11
C TYR A 31 -11.86 -5.51 -5.79
N THR A 32 -12.28 -5.52 -7.05
CA THR A 32 -12.25 -6.72 -7.90
C THR A 32 -10.98 -6.69 -8.74
N PRO A 33 -10.00 -7.59 -8.51
CA PRO A 33 -8.77 -7.59 -9.27
C PRO A 33 -9.02 -8.01 -10.72
N LEU A 34 -8.23 -7.49 -11.66
CA LEU A 34 -8.24 -7.84 -13.09
C LEU A 34 -7.75 -9.28 -13.37
N GLY A 35 -7.57 -10.10 -12.33
CA GLY A 35 -7.13 -11.49 -12.38
C GLY A 35 -5.62 -11.69 -12.16
N GLY A 36 -5.24 -12.89 -11.68
CA GLY A 36 -3.87 -13.22 -11.27
C GLY A 36 -3.78 -13.51 -9.77
N SER A 37 -2.86 -14.41 -9.37
CA SER A 37 -2.69 -14.84 -7.98
C SER A 37 -2.20 -13.69 -7.09
N THR A 38 -2.71 -13.71 -5.87
CA THR A 38 -2.36 -12.89 -4.69
C THR A 38 -0.89 -12.46 -4.68
N VAL A 39 -0.69 -11.15 -4.80
CA VAL A 39 0.61 -10.53 -4.53
C VAL A 39 0.63 -10.19 -3.04
N GLU A 40 1.79 -10.29 -2.40
CA GLU A 40 1.94 -10.04 -0.97
C GLU A 40 1.45 -8.62 -0.64
N HIS A 41 0.48 -8.52 0.26
CA HIS A 41 -0.05 -7.24 0.71
C HIS A 41 0.94 -6.67 1.73
N TYR A 42 1.85 -5.81 1.26
CA TYR A 42 2.60 -4.96 2.17
C TYR A 42 1.62 -3.98 2.80
N LEU A 43 1.48 -4.08 4.11
CA LEU A 43 0.66 -3.19 4.93
C LEU A 43 1.51 -2.68 6.08
N SER A 44 1.38 -1.39 6.38
CA SER A 44 2.09 -0.78 7.49
C SER A 44 1.16 0.17 8.23
N TRP A 45 1.07 -0.07 9.54
CA TRP A 45 0.39 0.83 10.46
C TRP A 45 1.27 2.03 10.76
N SER A 46 0.65 3.19 10.87
CA SER A 46 1.24 4.33 11.54
C SER A 46 1.46 4.02 13.03
N PRO A 47 2.52 4.55 13.68
CA PRO A 47 2.80 4.29 15.10
C PRO A 47 1.68 4.75 16.05
N ASP A 48 0.90 5.75 15.66
CA ASP A 48 -0.24 6.24 16.45
C ASP A 48 -1.52 5.41 16.24
N GLY A 49 -1.51 4.48 15.28
CA GLY A 49 -2.62 3.60 14.96
C GLY A 49 -3.79 4.28 14.25
N ASN A 50 -3.63 5.49 13.72
CA ASN A 50 -4.71 6.23 13.05
C ASN A 50 -4.79 5.99 11.55
N TRP A 51 -3.68 5.56 10.96
CA TRP A 51 -3.52 5.37 9.51
C TRP A 51 -2.95 3.99 9.18
N LEU A 52 -3.38 3.47 8.04
CA LEU A 52 -2.90 2.23 7.44
C LEU A 52 -2.47 2.51 6.00
N ALA A 53 -1.20 2.25 5.70
CA ALA A 53 -0.70 2.23 4.33
C ALA A 53 -0.74 0.80 3.80
N PHE A 54 -1.16 0.60 2.56
CA PHE A 54 -1.26 -0.73 1.96
C PHE A 54 -1.07 -0.71 0.44
N VAL A 55 -0.57 -1.83 -0.09
CA VAL A 55 -0.38 -2.02 -1.53
C VAL A 55 -1.46 -2.93 -2.08
N THR A 56 -2.04 -2.54 -3.20
CA THR A 56 -2.93 -3.37 -4.01
C THR A 56 -2.31 -3.64 -5.37
N TYR A 57 -2.82 -4.66 -6.06
CA TYR A 57 -2.36 -5.02 -7.39
C TYR A 57 -3.55 -5.37 -8.27
N ALA A 58 -3.41 -5.05 -9.56
CA ALA A 58 -4.45 -5.31 -10.55
C ALA A 58 -5.81 -4.71 -10.18
N GLU A 59 -5.82 -3.64 -9.38
CA GLU A 59 -7.02 -2.89 -9.01
C GLU A 59 -7.39 -1.88 -10.10
N ARG A 60 -6.38 -1.20 -10.64
CA ARG A 60 -6.52 -0.07 -11.57
C ARG A 60 -6.27 -0.51 -13.02
N PRO A 61 -7.30 -0.60 -13.88
CA PRO A 61 -7.15 -1.02 -15.28
C PRO A 61 -6.10 -0.24 -16.06
N GLU A 62 -6.00 1.07 -15.79
CA GLU A 62 -5.06 1.98 -16.43
C GLU A 62 -3.60 1.72 -16.05
N LEU A 63 -3.34 1.03 -14.92
CA LEU A 63 -2.00 0.67 -14.45
C LEU A 63 -1.64 -0.80 -14.75
N GLY A 64 -2.61 -1.58 -15.27
CA GLY A 64 -2.43 -3.02 -15.45
C GLY A 64 -2.16 -3.73 -14.12
N ARG A 65 -1.02 -4.44 -14.03
CA ARG A 65 -0.62 -5.22 -12.83
C ARG A 65 0.43 -4.52 -11.96
N GLN A 66 0.57 -3.21 -12.08
CA GLN A 66 1.49 -2.46 -11.24
C GLN A 66 0.97 -2.36 -9.79
N PRO A 67 1.87 -2.21 -8.79
CA PRO A 67 1.48 -1.98 -7.41
C PRO A 67 0.86 -0.60 -7.26
N ALA A 68 -0.33 -0.51 -6.68
CA ALA A 68 -0.96 0.75 -6.32
C ALA A 68 -0.86 0.93 -4.80
N LEU A 69 -0.22 2.02 -4.38
CA LEU A 69 -0.05 2.34 -2.97
C LEU A 69 -1.18 3.24 -2.51
N TYR A 70 -1.76 2.88 -1.38
CA TYR A 70 -2.81 3.63 -0.71
C TYR A 70 -2.44 3.92 0.74
N VAL A 71 -3.04 4.97 1.28
CA VAL A 71 -3.11 5.24 2.70
C VAL A 71 -4.54 5.55 3.08
N THR A 72 -5.04 4.92 4.13
CA THR A 72 -6.40 5.11 4.62
C THR A 72 -6.40 5.37 6.12
N GLN A 73 -7.33 6.21 6.55
CA GLN A 73 -7.61 6.40 7.96
C GLN A 73 -8.35 5.17 8.50
N VAL A 74 -8.07 4.80 9.75
CA VAL A 74 -8.58 3.57 10.38
C VAL A 74 -10.10 3.57 10.57
N ASP A 75 -10.72 4.75 10.63
CA ASP A 75 -12.17 4.89 10.62
C ASP A 75 -12.80 4.73 9.22
N GLY A 76 -11.98 4.62 8.18
CA GLY A 76 -12.37 4.48 6.77
C GLY A 76 -12.94 5.75 6.13
N GLN A 77 -12.82 6.91 6.79
CA GLN A 77 -13.38 8.17 6.27
C GLN A 77 -12.50 8.83 5.22
N GLU A 78 -11.20 8.56 5.28
CA GLU A 78 -10.23 9.12 4.34
C GLU A 78 -9.39 8.01 3.70
N GLU A 79 -9.21 8.10 2.38
CA GLU A 79 -8.34 7.21 1.60
C GLU A 79 -7.69 8.00 0.47
N TYR A 80 -6.38 7.81 0.31
CA TYR A 80 -5.58 8.51 -0.69
C TYR A 80 -4.74 7.50 -1.48
N TYR A 81 -4.77 7.65 -2.80
CA TYR A 81 -3.88 6.94 -3.70
C TYR A 81 -2.56 7.72 -3.84
N LEU A 82 -1.45 7.11 -3.44
CA LEU A 82 -0.12 7.73 -3.41
C LEU A 82 0.71 7.46 -4.66
N GLY A 83 0.15 6.73 -5.63
CA GLY A 83 0.81 6.40 -6.88
C GLY A 83 1.24 4.95 -6.99
N VAL A 84 2.06 4.69 -8.01
CA VAL A 84 2.61 3.35 -8.26
C VAL A 84 3.80 3.13 -7.35
N GLY A 85 3.63 2.33 -6.30
CA GLY A 85 4.67 2.14 -5.29
C GLY A 85 4.41 1.00 -4.31
N PHE A 86 5.44 0.66 -3.54
CA PHE A 86 5.44 -0.50 -2.65
C PHE A 86 6.36 -0.29 -1.42
N ASP A 87 6.34 -1.25 -0.49
CA ASP A 87 7.06 -1.23 0.79
C ASP A 87 6.87 0.07 1.61
N PRO A 88 5.62 0.43 1.97
CA PRO A 88 5.37 1.57 2.82
C PRO A 88 6.00 1.38 4.20
N VAL A 89 6.74 2.38 4.68
CA VAL A 89 7.29 2.44 6.04
C VAL A 89 6.99 3.79 6.66
N TRP A 90 6.43 3.79 7.87
CA TRP A 90 6.14 5.01 8.61
C TRP A 90 7.35 5.50 9.38
N SER A 91 7.48 6.82 9.49
CA SER A 91 8.41 7.41 10.43
C SER A 91 8.02 7.05 11.87
N PRO A 92 8.99 6.89 12.80
CA PRO A 92 8.70 6.57 14.19
C PRO A 92 7.82 7.61 14.90
N ASP A 93 7.85 8.86 14.44
CA ASP A 93 6.99 9.92 14.94
C ASP A 93 5.60 9.97 14.28
N GLY A 94 5.33 9.07 13.31
CA GLY A 94 4.07 8.91 12.60
C GLY A 94 3.72 10.05 11.63
N LYS A 95 4.62 11.00 11.39
CA LYS A 95 4.31 12.19 10.58
C LYS A 95 4.59 12.03 9.10
N ARG A 96 5.41 11.03 8.74
CA ARG A 96 5.84 10.80 7.36
C ARG A 96 5.67 9.33 7.01
N LEU A 97 5.32 9.10 5.77
CA LEU A 97 5.34 7.79 5.15
C LEU A 97 6.37 7.81 4.03
N VAL A 98 7.19 6.78 3.96
CA VAL A 98 8.15 6.58 2.87
C VAL A 98 7.85 5.29 2.12
N TYR A 99 8.10 5.28 0.81
CA TYR A 99 7.80 4.14 -0.05
C TYR A 99 8.66 4.13 -1.32
N ASN A 100 8.80 2.94 -1.91
CA ASN A 100 9.47 2.76 -3.18
C ASN A 100 8.55 3.12 -4.34
N GLU A 101 9.01 3.97 -5.25
CA GLU A 101 8.29 4.24 -6.50
C GLU A 101 8.60 3.16 -7.55
N ALA A 102 7.57 2.59 -8.18
CA ALA A 102 7.76 1.50 -9.15
C ALA A 102 8.01 2.00 -10.59
N LYS A 103 8.37 3.27 -10.78
CA LYS A 103 8.53 3.90 -12.12
C LYS A 103 9.69 3.35 -12.93
N GLU A 104 10.70 2.75 -12.30
CA GLU A 104 11.76 2.00 -12.96
C GLU A 104 12.03 0.72 -12.16
N THR A 105 12.33 -0.40 -12.83
CA THR A 105 12.77 -1.63 -12.16
C THR A 105 14.20 -1.47 -11.65
N PRO A 106 14.46 -1.37 -10.34
CA PRO A 106 15.83 -1.28 -9.86
C PRO A 106 16.27 -2.70 -9.55
N SER A 107 17.54 -2.99 -9.82
CA SER A 107 18.14 -4.30 -9.58
C SER A 107 18.22 -4.69 -8.10
N SER A 108 17.91 -3.77 -7.17
CA SER A 108 18.09 -3.94 -5.73
C SER A 108 17.32 -2.89 -4.92
N ILE A 109 16.65 -3.30 -3.84
CA ILE A 109 15.95 -2.44 -2.85
C ILE A 109 16.85 -1.36 -2.19
N TRP A 110 18.17 -1.50 -2.31
CA TRP A 110 19.16 -0.58 -1.75
C TRP A 110 19.53 0.58 -2.68
N ASP A 111 19.13 0.53 -3.96
CA ASP A 111 19.43 1.55 -4.98
C ASP A 111 18.26 2.53 -5.21
N HIS A 112 17.20 2.45 -4.40
CA HIS A 112 15.97 3.21 -4.64
C HIS A 112 16.04 4.65 -4.11
N VAL A 113 15.54 5.58 -4.91
CA VAL A 113 15.05 6.85 -4.41
C VAL A 113 13.69 6.58 -3.77
N VAL A 114 13.52 7.01 -2.52
CA VAL A 114 12.30 6.76 -1.76
C VAL A 114 11.46 8.04 -1.78
N ASN A 115 10.21 7.92 -2.18
CA ASN A 115 9.27 9.04 -2.06
C ASN A 115 8.78 9.10 -0.63
N SER A 116 8.67 10.31 -0.12
CA SER A 116 8.11 10.62 1.19
C SER A 116 6.88 11.48 1.03
N VAL A 117 5.92 11.28 1.93
CA VAL A 117 4.70 12.08 2.01
C VAL A 117 4.37 12.37 3.46
N SER A 118 3.82 13.56 3.73
CA SER A 118 3.46 13.97 5.09
C SER A 118 1.99 13.69 5.36
N VAL A 119 1.68 13.30 6.60
CA VAL A 119 0.29 13.12 7.04
C VAL A 119 -0.50 14.42 6.86
N GLY A 120 -1.65 14.32 6.19
CA GLY A 120 -2.52 15.46 5.91
C GLY A 120 -2.07 16.32 4.72
N ASN A 121 -0.97 15.96 4.05
CA ASN A 121 -0.53 16.56 2.80
C ASN A 121 -0.15 15.46 1.79
N TRP A 122 -1.13 14.62 1.46
CA TRP A 122 -0.93 13.36 0.72
C TRP A 122 -0.58 13.53 -0.76
N GLU A 123 -0.76 14.73 -1.31
CA GLU A 123 -0.48 15.04 -2.71
C GLU A 123 0.93 15.62 -2.92
N ASP A 124 1.59 16.07 -1.85
CA ASP A 124 2.91 16.71 -1.90
C ASP A 124 4.02 15.70 -1.66
N LEU A 125 4.42 15.04 -2.74
CA LEU A 125 5.46 14.02 -2.73
C LEU A 125 6.84 14.66 -2.76
N THR A 126 7.66 14.33 -1.76
CA THR A 126 9.06 14.76 -1.67
C THR A 126 9.98 13.57 -1.81
N VAL A 127 10.90 13.63 -2.77
CA VAL A 127 11.98 12.66 -2.94
C VAL A 127 12.96 12.76 -1.77
N MET A 128 13.24 11.62 -1.11
CA MET A 128 14.25 11.50 -0.07
C MET A 128 15.36 10.52 -0.48
N PRO A 129 16.65 10.83 -0.23
CA PRO A 129 17.72 9.85 -0.36
C PRO A 129 17.60 8.80 0.76
N ILE A 130 17.94 7.54 0.48
CA ILE A 130 18.10 6.53 1.54
C ILE A 130 19.37 6.86 2.32
N ASP A 131 19.21 7.56 3.43
CA ASP A 131 20.27 7.91 4.37
C ASP A 131 20.09 7.18 5.72
N ALA A 132 20.88 7.58 6.72
CA ALA A 132 20.81 6.98 8.05
C ALA A 132 19.46 7.21 8.74
N GLU A 133 18.72 8.28 8.39
CA GLU A 133 17.40 8.55 8.96
C GLU A 133 16.41 7.47 8.50
N ILE A 134 16.33 7.23 7.19
CA ILE A 134 15.43 6.23 6.61
C ILE A 134 15.77 4.81 7.08
N LYS A 135 17.07 4.47 7.18
CA LYS A 135 17.50 3.15 7.66
C LYS A 135 17.02 2.87 9.08
N ASN A 136 17.02 3.88 9.96
CA ASN A 136 16.52 3.73 11.32
C ASN A 136 15.01 3.46 11.39
N TRP A 137 14.24 3.85 10.36
CA TRP A 137 12.79 3.56 10.33
C TRP A 137 12.52 2.11 9.92
N ILE A 138 13.45 1.49 9.18
CA ILE A 138 13.35 0.10 8.68
C ILE A 138 13.91 -0.90 9.70
N GLU A 139 14.99 -0.53 10.41
CA GLU A 139 15.73 -1.40 11.33
C GLU A 139 15.25 -1.33 12.80
N GLY A 140 14.43 -0.33 13.15
CA GLY A 140 13.94 -0.08 14.51
C GLY A 140 12.67 -0.86 14.86
#